data_AF-A0A1G0Z2D7-F1
#
_entry.id   AF-A0A1G0Z2D7-F1
#
_cell.length_a   1.000
_cell.length_b   1.000
_cell.length_c   1.000
_cell.angle_alpha   90.00
_cell.angle_beta   90.00
_cell.angle_gamma   90.00
#
_symmetry.space_group_name_H-M   'P 1'
#
loop_
_entity.id
_entity.type
_entity.pdbx_description
1 polymer ?
#
loop_
_entity_poly.entity_id
_entity_poly.type
_entity_poly.pdbx_seq_one_letter_code
_entity_poly.pdbx_strand_id
1 'polypeptide(L)'
;MEIIISFATEDFITPEHDEVLLWLAEMLSKRGIKGCFHLTGDLARELRDRRRKDIIRALQKHEIGYHCNTHGAYPFIFSVCENMDWDSAVSRLMETEAKGIHDISEITGTFPKYFVIEFARAPQLIYAMRMLGISTLGLSELPSMEKPFVSYAGSLCYSGPIMGLEPPQMEQKRLQNMKNEFDALYSKASEGEYDGILKVFLHPYKLIYPHAEASWVSRNDIYRKYDVKNKWLVPPLFPAKTIKRLHREFEEIVDYILEHKGVKFLSTSELSDKYRTRYPSFVTLKSLLEIAEKSIAETTFIKSGGIYYSPAEILAMAVYALKEFEKNKKLPEEIIYRNILGPVESAPPFRKTGKIKTENILKTMDNINRKIDFHQRMPSHIEIGKDTLPPGGAFKLLMKVLVSLSKGNKLPYHEAGSFQDFPSVSEEKYFQTKTFTRPIYPENFTGKNICVSNKLQSWSYKPSIKI
;
A
#
# COMPACT_ATOMS: atom_id res chain seq x y z
N MET A 1 -15.16 -2.04 -18.66
CA MET A 1 -14.69 -1.41 -17.40
C MET A 1 -14.81 -2.42 -16.27
N GLU A 2 -13.82 -2.53 -15.40
CA GLU A 2 -13.79 -3.45 -14.26
C GLU A 2 -13.94 -2.66 -12.96
N ILE A 3 -14.88 -3.06 -12.10
CA ILE A 3 -15.27 -2.28 -10.92
C ILE A 3 -15.09 -3.10 -9.65
N ILE A 4 -14.42 -2.52 -8.65
CA ILE A 4 -14.43 -3.02 -7.28
C ILE A 4 -15.46 -2.19 -6.50
N ILE A 5 -16.48 -2.82 -5.93
CA ILE A 5 -17.36 -2.17 -4.95
C ILE A 5 -16.97 -2.57 -3.54
N SER A 6 -16.61 -1.59 -2.72
CA SER A 6 -15.98 -1.82 -1.42
C SER A 6 -16.65 -1.10 -0.27
N PHE A 7 -16.64 -1.75 0.90
CA PHE A 7 -17.34 -1.28 2.09
C PHE A 7 -16.41 -1.22 3.30
N ALA A 8 -16.25 -0.02 3.86
CA ALA A 8 -15.56 0.20 5.13
C ALA A 8 -16.47 -0.20 6.28
N THR A 9 -16.35 -1.45 6.72
CA THR A 9 -17.20 -2.05 7.74
C THR A 9 -16.54 -1.90 9.11
N GLU A 10 -16.72 -0.73 9.70
CA GLU A 10 -15.97 -0.27 10.88
C GLU A 10 -16.82 0.01 12.12
N ASP A 11 -18.08 0.40 11.95
CA ASP A 11 -18.96 0.77 13.07
C ASP A 11 -19.43 -0.49 13.80
N PHE A 12 -18.81 -0.74 14.95
CA PHE A 12 -19.17 -1.86 15.81
C PHE A 12 -20.11 -1.46 16.95
N ILE A 13 -20.48 -0.18 17.10
CA ILE A 13 -21.24 0.32 18.26
C ILE A 13 -22.72 0.53 17.97
N THR A 14 -23.10 0.72 16.69
CA THR A 14 -24.48 1.01 16.28
C THR A 14 -25.19 -0.27 15.81
N PRO A 15 -26.21 -0.78 16.50
CA PRO A 15 -26.92 -2.00 16.08
C PRO A 15 -27.59 -1.90 14.70
N GLU A 16 -28.07 -0.72 14.31
CA GLU A 16 -28.69 -0.49 13.01
C GLU A 16 -27.70 -0.63 11.85
N HIS A 17 -26.39 -0.47 12.11
CA HIS A 17 -25.35 -0.73 11.11
C HIS A 17 -25.34 -2.21 10.71
N ASP A 18 -25.58 -3.12 11.64
CA ASP A 18 -25.65 -4.56 11.37
C ASP A 18 -26.74 -4.87 10.32
N GLU A 19 -27.90 -4.22 10.41
CA GLU A 19 -28.98 -4.38 9.42
C GLU A 19 -28.60 -3.84 8.03
N VAL A 20 -27.83 -2.76 7.98
CA VAL A 20 -27.30 -2.24 6.70
C VAL A 20 -26.31 -3.23 6.08
N LEU A 21 -25.45 -3.86 6.89
CA LEU A 21 -24.51 -4.88 6.39
C LEU A 21 -25.25 -6.08 5.78
N LEU A 22 -26.30 -6.56 6.47
CA LEU A 22 -27.13 -7.64 5.96
C LEU A 22 -27.77 -7.25 4.63
N TRP A 23 -28.43 -6.09 4.58
CA TRP A 23 -29.10 -5.61 3.38
C TRP A 23 -28.11 -5.43 2.22
N LEU A 24 -26.95 -4.81 2.42
CA LEU A 24 -25.92 -4.64 1.39
C LEU A 24 -25.47 -5.99 0.83
N ALA A 25 -25.11 -6.94 1.70
CA ALA A 25 -24.65 -8.25 1.28
C ALA A 25 -25.72 -9.02 0.50
N GLU A 26 -26.97 -9.04 0.98
CA GLU A 26 -28.05 -9.71 0.28
C GLU A 26 -28.40 -9.05 -1.06
N MET A 27 -28.44 -7.73 -1.09
CA MET A 27 -28.76 -6.94 -2.28
C MET A 27 -27.73 -7.17 -3.40
N LEU A 28 -26.44 -7.17 -3.07
CA LEU A 28 -25.37 -7.48 -4.02
C LEU A 28 -25.41 -8.94 -4.47
N SER A 29 -25.64 -9.87 -3.53
CA SER A 29 -25.78 -11.30 -3.85
C SER A 29 -26.93 -11.55 -4.83
N LYS A 30 -28.08 -10.89 -4.66
CA LYS A 30 -29.23 -10.98 -5.59
C LYS A 30 -28.91 -10.50 -7.00
N ARG A 31 -27.95 -9.57 -7.13
CA ARG A 31 -27.46 -9.03 -8.41
C ARG A 31 -26.25 -9.79 -8.97
N GLY A 32 -25.84 -10.88 -8.32
CA GLY A 32 -24.64 -11.63 -8.71
C GLY A 32 -23.33 -10.85 -8.53
N ILE A 33 -23.33 -9.79 -7.71
CA ILE A 33 -22.15 -8.97 -7.45
C ILE A 33 -21.42 -9.48 -6.22
N LYS A 34 -20.12 -9.70 -6.35
CA LYS A 34 -19.22 -9.95 -5.22
C LYS A 34 -18.69 -8.63 -4.66
N GLY A 35 -19.30 -8.12 -3.59
CA GLY A 35 -18.78 -6.98 -2.84
C GLY A 35 -17.48 -7.26 -2.08
N CYS A 36 -16.79 -6.21 -1.67
CA CYS A 36 -15.53 -6.26 -0.90
C CYS A 36 -15.72 -5.59 0.47
N PHE A 37 -15.98 -6.38 1.51
CA PHE A 37 -16.26 -5.89 2.86
C PHE A 37 -14.99 -5.99 3.71
N HIS A 38 -14.44 -4.86 4.15
CA HIS A 38 -13.22 -4.86 4.98
C HIS A 38 -13.55 -4.57 6.43
N LEU A 39 -13.42 -5.60 7.27
CA LEU A 39 -13.91 -5.62 8.66
C LEU A 39 -12.81 -5.19 9.64
N THR A 40 -13.23 -4.48 10.69
CA THR A 40 -12.43 -4.35 11.90
C THR A 40 -12.52 -5.62 12.74
N GLY A 41 -11.49 -5.90 13.54
CA GLY A 41 -11.56 -6.98 14.53
C GLY A 41 -12.70 -6.76 15.53
N ASP A 42 -12.92 -5.52 15.96
CA ASP A 42 -14.01 -5.15 16.88
C ASP A 42 -15.38 -5.50 16.32
N LEU A 43 -15.66 -5.13 15.06
CA LEU A 43 -16.94 -5.45 14.43
C LEU A 43 -17.15 -6.96 14.35
N ALA A 44 -16.12 -7.72 13.97
CA ALA A 44 -16.24 -9.18 13.88
C ALA A 44 -16.60 -9.80 15.24
N ARG A 45 -15.94 -9.36 16.32
CA ARG A 45 -16.24 -9.78 17.70
C ARG A 45 -17.66 -9.39 18.11
N GLU A 46 -18.08 -8.16 17.83
CA GLU A 46 -19.44 -7.70 18.16
C GLU A 46 -20.53 -8.48 17.41
N LEU A 47 -20.33 -8.79 16.12
CA LEU A 47 -21.27 -9.62 15.35
C LEU A 47 -21.40 -11.02 15.95
N ARG A 48 -20.29 -11.62 16.40
CA ARG A 48 -20.30 -12.91 17.10
C ARG A 48 -21.04 -12.81 18.43
N ASP A 49 -20.73 -11.81 19.24
CA ASP A 49 -21.25 -11.64 20.60
C ASP A 49 -22.76 -11.34 20.58
N ARG A 50 -23.23 -10.58 19.57
CA ARG A 50 -24.66 -10.37 19.25
C ARG A 50 -25.33 -11.55 18.56
N ARG A 51 -24.58 -12.62 18.27
CA ARG A 51 -25.06 -13.85 17.61
C ARG A 51 -25.63 -13.62 16.21
N ARG A 52 -25.11 -12.64 15.46
CA ARG A 52 -25.51 -12.28 14.08
C ARG A 52 -24.96 -13.24 13.03
N LYS A 53 -25.30 -14.53 13.17
CA LYS A 53 -24.91 -15.60 12.24
C LYS A 53 -25.51 -15.41 10.85
N ASP A 54 -26.65 -14.73 10.75
CA ASP A 54 -27.28 -14.29 9.52
C ASP A 54 -26.35 -13.37 8.71
N ILE A 55 -25.79 -12.35 9.36
CA ILE A 55 -24.86 -11.40 8.74
C ILE A 55 -23.57 -12.09 8.33
N ILE A 56 -22.98 -12.89 9.23
CA ILE A 56 -21.74 -13.61 8.95
C ILE A 56 -21.89 -14.49 7.70
N ARG A 57 -23.00 -15.22 7.58
CA ARG A 57 -23.30 -16.04 6.39
C ARG A 57 -23.54 -15.22 5.13
N ALA A 58 -24.14 -14.04 5.24
CA ALA A 58 -24.31 -13.14 4.10
C ALA A 58 -22.96 -12.60 3.61
N LEU A 59 -22.09 -12.16 4.53
CA LEU A 59 -20.75 -11.66 4.24
C LEU A 59 -19.84 -12.74 3.63
N GLN A 60 -19.99 -14.02 4.02
CA GLN A 60 -19.24 -15.14 3.44
C GLN A 60 -19.43 -15.33 1.92
N LYS A 61 -20.49 -14.76 1.33
CA LYS A 61 -20.72 -14.77 -0.13
C LYS A 61 -19.88 -13.71 -0.86
N HIS A 62 -19.20 -12.86 -0.11
CA HIS A 62 -18.44 -11.72 -0.60
C HIS A 62 -16.96 -11.85 -0.26
N GLU A 63 -16.14 -10.94 -0.78
CA GLU A 63 -14.74 -10.90 -0.38
C GLU A 63 -14.57 -10.20 0.97
N ILE A 64 -13.89 -10.88 1.88
CA ILE A 64 -13.51 -10.34 3.18
C ILE A 64 -12.13 -9.68 3.08
N GLY A 65 -12.08 -8.40 3.43
CA GLY A 65 -10.88 -7.63 3.65
C GLY A 65 -10.67 -7.27 5.12
N TYR A 66 -9.55 -6.63 5.40
CA TYR A 66 -9.14 -6.24 6.74
C TYR A 66 -9.10 -4.72 6.89
N HIS A 67 -9.55 -4.22 8.05
CA HIS A 67 -9.67 -2.80 8.34
C HIS A 67 -9.10 -2.43 9.72
N CYS A 68 -8.03 -3.12 10.10
CA CYS A 68 -7.35 -3.05 11.39
C CYS A 68 -8.15 -3.63 12.57
N ASN A 69 -7.43 -4.03 13.63
CA ASN A 69 -8.04 -4.75 14.75
C ASN A 69 -9.06 -3.86 15.49
N THR A 70 -8.71 -2.59 15.70
CA THR A 70 -9.51 -1.59 16.42
C THR A 70 -9.68 -0.31 15.61
N HIS A 71 -9.85 -0.45 14.29
CA HIS A 71 -9.84 0.69 13.36
C HIS A 71 -8.57 1.57 13.53
N GLY A 72 -7.43 0.95 13.85
CA GLY A 72 -6.15 1.63 14.08
C GLY A 72 -6.04 2.47 15.36
N ALA A 73 -7.01 2.37 16.27
CA ALA A 73 -7.07 3.19 17.49
C ALA A 73 -6.21 2.71 18.67
N TYR A 74 -5.97 1.40 18.84
CA TYR A 74 -5.22 0.89 20.00
C TYR A 74 -4.25 -0.26 19.67
N PRO A 75 -2.94 -0.04 19.87
CA PRO A 75 -2.32 1.29 20.01
C PRO A 75 -2.62 2.14 18.77
N PHE A 76 -2.67 3.46 18.91
CA PHE A 76 -2.88 4.33 17.76
C PHE A 76 -1.74 4.13 16.75
N ILE A 77 -2.06 3.61 15.56
CA ILE A 77 -1.07 3.11 14.59
C ILE A 77 -0.05 4.18 14.23
N PHE A 78 -0.50 5.41 13.97
CA PHE A 78 0.43 6.48 13.63
C PHE A 78 1.32 6.90 14.79
N SER A 79 0.87 6.82 16.05
CA SER A 79 1.77 7.04 17.19
C SER A 79 2.81 5.93 17.32
N VAL A 80 2.49 4.68 16.98
CA VAL A 80 3.49 3.60 16.90
C VAL A 80 4.54 3.93 15.85
N CYS A 81 4.11 4.27 14.64
CA CYS A 81 5.02 4.55 13.51
C CYS A 81 5.81 5.86 13.68
N GLU A 82 5.28 6.84 14.40
CA GLU A 82 5.96 8.12 14.65
C GLU A 82 7.04 7.99 15.72
N ASN A 83 6.82 7.18 16.75
CA ASN A 83 7.65 7.17 17.96
C ASN A 83 8.61 5.97 18.08
N MET A 84 8.51 4.97 17.21
CA MET A 84 9.37 3.79 17.21
C MET A 84 10.26 3.74 15.97
N ASP A 85 11.40 3.08 16.08
CA ASP A 85 12.18 2.67 14.90
C ASP A 85 11.37 1.68 14.04
N TRP A 86 11.84 1.44 12.82
CA TRP A 86 11.13 0.61 11.85
C TRP A 86 10.82 -0.81 12.35
N ASP A 87 11.81 -1.49 12.94
CA ASP A 87 11.68 -2.90 13.30
C ASP A 87 10.77 -3.06 14.53
N SER A 88 10.93 -2.17 15.52
CA SER A 88 10.06 -2.06 16.70
C SER A 88 8.61 -1.73 16.31
N ALA A 89 8.41 -0.77 15.39
CA ALA A 89 7.09 -0.40 14.89
C ALA A 89 6.42 -1.58 14.17
N VAL A 90 7.12 -2.23 13.23
CA VAL A 90 6.60 -3.38 12.49
C VAL A 90 6.23 -4.51 13.45
N SER A 91 7.08 -4.84 14.42
CA SER A 91 6.79 -5.88 15.42
C SER A 91 5.53 -5.56 16.23
N ARG A 92 5.39 -4.30 16.70
CA ARG A 92 4.22 -3.87 17.48
C ARG A 92 2.92 -3.89 16.67
N LEU A 93 3.00 -3.48 15.40
CA LEU A 93 1.87 -3.55 14.49
C LEU A 93 1.49 -5.00 14.22
N MET A 94 2.46 -5.88 13.95
CA MET A 94 2.19 -7.29 13.74
C MET A 94 1.50 -7.94 14.95
N GLU A 95 1.97 -7.66 16.17
CA GLU A 95 1.36 -8.16 17.41
C GLU A 95 -0.13 -7.80 17.51
N THR A 96 -0.46 -6.53 17.25
CA THR A 96 -1.83 -6.02 17.39
C THR A 96 -2.73 -6.52 16.26
N GLU A 97 -2.24 -6.45 15.02
CA GLU A 97 -3.04 -6.70 13.85
C GLU A 97 -3.22 -8.20 13.58
N ALA A 98 -2.26 -9.05 13.98
CA ALA A 98 -2.43 -10.50 13.93
C ALA A 98 -3.68 -10.96 14.70
N LYS A 99 -3.99 -10.32 15.83
CA LYS A 99 -5.19 -10.63 16.61
C LYS A 99 -6.47 -10.34 15.81
N GLY A 100 -6.57 -9.16 15.20
CA GLY A 100 -7.73 -8.80 14.39
C GLY A 100 -7.91 -9.72 13.18
N ILE A 101 -6.81 -10.05 12.50
CA ILE A 101 -6.81 -11.00 11.37
C ILE A 101 -7.28 -12.39 11.83
N HIS A 102 -6.77 -12.86 12.96
CA HIS A 102 -7.17 -14.15 13.54
C HIS A 102 -8.66 -14.18 13.86
N ASP A 103 -9.16 -13.18 14.59
CA ASP A 103 -10.57 -13.10 14.97
C ASP A 103 -11.49 -13.05 13.75
N ILE A 104 -11.18 -12.24 12.73
CA ILE A 104 -11.97 -12.21 11.50
C ILE A 104 -11.92 -13.57 10.78
N SER A 105 -10.75 -14.19 10.70
CA SER A 105 -10.58 -15.49 10.02
C SER A 105 -11.38 -16.59 10.71
N GLU A 106 -11.39 -16.61 12.04
CA GLU A 106 -12.16 -17.57 12.84
C GLU A 106 -13.67 -17.34 12.70
N ILE A 107 -14.11 -16.09 12.92
CA ILE A 107 -15.54 -15.75 12.99
C ILE A 107 -16.21 -15.86 11.61
N THR A 108 -15.51 -15.41 10.55
CA THR A 108 -16.04 -15.46 9.18
C THR A 108 -15.70 -16.76 8.45
N GLY A 109 -14.79 -17.58 8.99
CA GLY A 109 -14.25 -18.76 8.31
C GLY A 109 -13.42 -18.42 7.06
N THR A 110 -13.05 -17.15 6.85
CA THR A 110 -12.34 -16.66 5.66
C THR A 110 -11.16 -15.80 6.05
N PHE A 111 -9.96 -16.15 5.57
CA PHE A 111 -8.78 -15.31 5.75
C PHE A 111 -8.92 -14.01 4.92
N PRO A 112 -8.77 -12.81 5.52
CA PRO A 112 -8.84 -11.54 4.79
C PRO A 112 -7.84 -11.47 3.64
N LYS A 113 -8.29 -11.06 2.44
CA LYS A 113 -7.45 -11.10 1.23
C LYS A 113 -6.71 -9.82 0.89
N TYR A 114 -7.23 -8.70 1.37
CA TYR A 114 -6.66 -7.36 1.20
C TYR A 114 -6.91 -6.55 2.46
N PHE A 115 -6.24 -5.41 2.60
CA PHE A 115 -6.57 -4.44 3.64
C PHE A 115 -6.80 -3.06 3.04
N VAL A 116 -7.60 -2.25 3.71
CA VAL A 116 -7.83 -0.83 3.39
C VAL A 116 -7.88 -0.13 4.72
N ILE A 117 -7.16 0.97 4.91
CA ILE A 117 -7.26 1.80 6.12
C ILE A 117 -6.59 3.14 5.85
N GLU A 118 -7.05 4.20 6.49
CA GLU A 118 -6.42 5.53 6.37
C GLU A 118 -4.97 5.57 6.87
N PHE A 119 -4.62 4.64 7.76
CA PHE A 119 -3.27 4.49 8.31
C PHE A 119 -2.26 3.87 7.34
N ALA A 120 -2.70 3.42 6.15
CA ALA A 120 -1.82 2.87 5.13
C ALA A 120 -0.84 3.89 4.55
N ARG A 121 -0.92 5.16 4.94
CA ARG A 121 0.14 6.15 4.73
C ARG A 121 1.43 5.84 5.50
N ALA A 122 1.40 4.96 6.50
CA ALA A 122 2.60 4.46 7.14
C ALA A 122 3.11 3.19 6.43
N PRO A 123 4.29 3.24 5.76
CA PRO A 123 4.82 2.08 5.06
C PRO A 123 5.16 0.91 6.00
N GLN A 124 5.42 1.18 7.28
CA GLN A 124 5.56 0.17 8.33
C GLN A 124 4.31 -0.71 8.43
N LEU A 125 3.11 -0.11 8.36
CA LEU A 125 1.85 -0.86 8.39
C LEU A 125 1.69 -1.72 7.14
N ILE A 126 2.00 -1.16 5.96
CA ILE A 126 1.94 -1.90 4.69
C ILE A 126 2.85 -3.15 4.76
N TYR A 127 4.07 -2.97 5.28
CA TYR A 127 5.02 -4.06 5.43
C TYR A 127 4.58 -5.07 6.50
N ALA A 128 4.05 -4.62 7.65
CA ALA A 128 3.50 -5.49 8.69
C ALA A 128 2.35 -6.35 8.15
N MET A 129 1.44 -5.78 7.34
CA MET A 129 0.34 -6.53 6.71
C MET A 129 0.86 -7.59 5.75
N ARG A 130 1.89 -7.26 4.93
CA ARG A 130 2.57 -8.24 4.06
C ARG A 130 3.13 -9.41 4.89
N MET A 131 3.82 -9.11 5.99
CA MET A 131 4.40 -10.14 6.87
C MET A 131 3.33 -11.02 7.53
N LEU A 132 2.13 -10.50 7.72
CA LEU A 132 0.96 -11.23 8.20
C LEU A 132 0.17 -11.95 7.10
N GLY A 133 0.68 -11.96 5.85
CA GLY A 133 0.07 -12.68 4.73
C GLY A 133 -0.93 -11.88 3.90
N ILE A 134 -1.13 -10.58 4.20
CA ILE A 134 -2.02 -9.69 3.45
C ILE A 134 -1.16 -8.69 2.66
N SER A 135 -0.84 -9.03 1.41
CA SER A 135 0.09 -8.24 0.58
C SER A 135 -0.60 -7.30 -0.42
N THR A 136 -1.90 -7.05 -0.26
CA THR A 136 -2.68 -6.17 -1.14
C THR A 136 -3.31 -5.05 -0.33
N LEU A 137 -2.90 -3.81 -0.61
CA LEU A 137 -3.54 -2.59 -0.12
C LEU A 137 -4.60 -2.16 -1.13
N GLY A 138 -5.88 -2.30 -0.76
CA GLY A 138 -7.01 -2.09 -1.65
C GLY A 138 -7.29 -0.62 -1.97
N LEU A 139 -6.63 0.34 -1.34
CA LEU A 139 -6.71 1.77 -1.66
C LEU A 139 -5.48 2.50 -1.11
N SER A 140 -4.85 3.33 -1.94
CA SER A 140 -3.71 4.15 -1.55
C SER A 140 -3.75 5.52 -2.23
N GLU A 141 -3.05 6.48 -1.64
CA GLU A 141 -2.80 7.82 -2.22
C GLU A 141 -1.44 7.88 -2.95
N LEU A 142 -0.81 6.73 -3.19
CA LEU A 142 0.47 6.65 -3.89
C LEU A 142 0.31 7.19 -5.32
N PRO A 143 1.36 7.81 -5.90
CA PRO A 143 1.32 8.22 -7.30
C PRO A 143 1.02 6.99 -8.17
N SER A 144 0.10 7.13 -9.13
CA SER A 144 -0.37 5.99 -9.93
C SER A 144 0.62 5.62 -11.04
N MET A 145 1.41 6.58 -11.52
CA MET A 145 2.28 6.44 -12.70
C MET A 145 1.52 5.85 -13.89
N GLU A 146 0.28 6.30 -14.09
CA GLU A 146 -0.63 5.82 -15.15
C GLU A 146 -0.89 4.31 -15.09
N LYS A 147 -0.82 3.74 -13.87
CA LYS A 147 -1.18 2.36 -13.57
C LYS A 147 -2.17 2.29 -12.41
N PRO A 148 -3.15 1.38 -12.47
CA PRO A 148 -4.14 1.20 -11.40
C PRO A 148 -3.52 0.55 -10.15
N PHE A 149 -2.39 -0.15 -10.31
CA PHE A 149 -1.66 -0.76 -9.22
C PHE A 149 -0.17 -0.44 -9.30
N VAL A 150 0.42 -0.27 -8.12
CA VAL A 150 1.85 -0.04 -7.92
C VAL A 150 2.36 -0.98 -6.84
N SER A 151 3.64 -1.33 -6.88
CA SER A 151 4.31 -2.05 -5.81
C SER A 151 4.99 -1.05 -4.89
N TYR A 152 4.73 -1.13 -3.59
CA TYR A 152 5.30 -0.25 -2.58
C TYR A 152 5.43 -0.96 -1.23
N ALA A 153 6.59 -0.83 -0.58
CA ALA A 153 6.92 -1.53 0.67
C ALA A 153 6.68 -3.07 0.59
N GLY A 154 6.84 -3.63 -0.61
CA GLY A 154 6.64 -5.06 -0.89
C GLY A 154 5.19 -5.52 -1.06
N SER A 155 4.22 -4.61 -1.04
CA SER A 155 2.80 -4.91 -1.26
C SER A 155 2.32 -4.32 -2.59
N LEU A 156 1.27 -4.93 -3.14
CA LEU A 156 0.55 -4.39 -4.29
C LEU A 156 -0.50 -3.39 -3.79
N CYS A 157 -0.44 -2.16 -4.26
CA CYS A 157 -1.25 -1.04 -3.78
C CYS A 157 -2.13 -0.52 -4.92
N TYR A 158 -3.43 -0.44 -4.68
CA TYR A 158 -4.35 0.20 -5.61
C TYR A 158 -4.16 1.73 -5.57
N SER A 159 -3.89 2.33 -6.73
CA SER A 159 -3.66 3.77 -6.91
C SER A 159 -4.47 4.35 -8.07
N GLY A 160 -5.42 3.58 -8.59
CA GLY A 160 -6.29 3.98 -9.70
C GLY A 160 -7.44 4.91 -9.28
N PRO A 161 -8.29 5.30 -10.24
CA PRO A 161 -9.46 6.14 -9.99
C PRO A 161 -10.39 5.58 -8.91
N ILE A 162 -11.01 6.47 -8.15
CA ILE A 162 -12.01 6.13 -7.14
C ILE A 162 -13.28 6.96 -7.34
N MET A 163 -14.41 6.40 -6.91
CA MET A 163 -15.70 7.07 -6.84
C MET A 163 -16.34 6.78 -5.48
N GLY A 164 -16.73 7.83 -4.76
CA GLY A 164 -17.42 7.69 -3.49
C GLY A 164 -18.93 7.63 -3.67
N LEU A 165 -19.61 6.63 -3.11
CA LEU A 165 -21.07 6.59 -3.04
C LEU A 165 -21.61 7.28 -1.78
N GLU A 166 -20.86 8.28 -1.32
CA GLU A 166 -21.09 8.98 -0.05
C GLU A 166 -21.35 10.49 -0.14
N PRO A 167 -21.78 11.09 -1.28
CA PRO A 167 -22.08 12.52 -1.32
C PRO A 167 -23.11 12.88 -0.23
N PRO A 168 -23.13 14.16 0.22
CA PRO A 168 -23.93 14.59 1.37
C PRO A 168 -25.35 14.01 1.31
N GLN A 169 -25.75 13.32 2.37
CA GLN A 169 -26.96 12.49 2.36
C GLN A 169 -28.23 13.31 2.07
N MET A 170 -28.20 14.60 2.38
CA MET A 170 -29.32 15.53 2.22
C MET A 170 -29.29 16.32 0.91
N GLU A 171 -28.34 16.07 0.01
CA GLU A 171 -28.27 16.75 -1.28
C GLU A 171 -29.43 16.34 -2.21
N GLN A 172 -30.11 17.33 -2.83
CA GLN A 172 -31.30 17.09 -3.65
C GLN A 172 -31.01 16.30 -4.94
N LYS A 173 -29.83 16.51 -5.55
CA LYS A 173 -29.42 15.86 -6.81
C LYS A 173 -28.40 14.73 -6.59
N ARG A 174 -28.33 14.19 -5.37
CA ARG A 174 -27.33 13.19 -4.95
C ARG A 174 -27.16 12.05 -5.95
N LEU A 175 -28.27 11.36 -6.29
CA LEU A 175 -28.24 10.24 -7.25
C LEU A 175 -27.78 10.67 -8.65
N GLN A 176 -28.28 11.80 -9.15
CA GLN A 176 -27.89 12.29 -10.47
C GLN A 176 -26.40 12.67 -10.51
N ASN A 177 -25.86 13.25 -9.43
CA ASN A 177 -24.45 13.57 -9.32
C ASN A 177 -23.59 12.30 -9.35
N MET A 178 -23.99 11.24 -8.63
CA MET A 178 -23.31 9.95 -8.71
C MET A 178 -23.34 9.38 -10.13
N LYS A 179 -24.49 9.43 -10.83
CA LYS A 179 -24.57 8.97 -12.22
C LYS A 179 -23.64 9.77 -13.15
N ASN A 180 -23.64 11.09 -13.03
CA ASN A 180 -22.78 11.96 -13.83
C ASN A 180 -21.28 11.71 -13.57
N GLU A 181 -20.90 11.49 -12.30
CA GLU A 181 -19.52 11.15 -11.93
C GLU A 181 -19.11 9.80 -12.53
N PHE A 182 -19.98 8.79 -12.46
CA PHE A 182 -19.74 7.51 -13.08
C PHE A 182 -19.58 7.63 -14.61
N ASP A 183 -20.49 8.34 -15.30
CA ASP A 183 -20.45 8.54 -16.75
C ASP A 183 -19.16 9.22 -17.21
N ALA A 184 -18.67 10.20 -16.42
CA ALA A 184 -17.40 10.85 -16.67
C ALA A 184 -16.23 9.87 -16.57
N LEU A 185 -16.19 9.03 -15.53
CA LEU A 185 -15.14 8.00 -15.35
C LEU A 185 -15.24 6.90 -16.42
N TYR A 186 -16.45 6.52 -16.81
CA TYR A 186 -16.70 5.52 -17.84
C TYR A 186 -16.29 6.02 -19.24
N SER A 187 -16.58 7.28 -19.57
CA SER A 187 -16.15 7.90 -20.82
C SER A 187 -14.62 7.95 -20.92
N LYS A 188 -13.95 8.41 -19.86
CA LYS A 188 -12.48 8.42 -19.77
C LYS A 188 -11.85 7.04 -19.95
N ALA A 189 -12.45 6.00 -19.37
CA ALA A 189 -12.01 4.62 -19.58
C ALA A 189 -12.16 4.19 -21.04
N SER A 190 -13.28 4.57 -21.68
CA SER A 190 -13.58 4.23 -23.07
C SER A 190 -12.67 4.96 -24.06
N GLU A 191 -12.20 6.15 -23.69
CA GLU A 191 -11.23 6.96 -24.44
C GLU A 191 -9.76 6.53 -24.20
N GLY A 192 -9.52 5.58 -23.29
CA GLY A 192 -8.20 5.06 -23.00
C GLY A 192 -7.34 5.94 -22.09
N GLU A 193 -7.93 6.89 -21.34
CA GLU A 193 -7.20 7.73 -20.38
C GLU A 193 -6.63 6.91 -19.20
N TYR A 194 -7.18 5.74 -18.91
CA TYR A 194 -6.69 4.79 -17.92
C TYR A 194 -7.14 3.36 -18.23
N ASP A 195 -6.62 2.37 -17.50
CA ASP A 195 -6.86 0.92 -17.70
C ASP A 195 -8.33 0.45 -17.53
N GLY A 196 -9.29 1.37 -17.35
CA GLY A 196 -10.70 1.05 -17.20
C GLY A 196 -11.03 0.31 -15.91
N ILE A 197 -10.24 0.54 -14.85
CA ILE A 197 -10.43 0.02 -13.51
C ILE A 197 -10.89 1.14 -12.58
N LEU A 198 -12.02 0.93 -11.90
CA LEU A 198 -12.57 1.87 -10.94
C LEU A 198 -12.85 1.18 -9.61
N LYS A 199 -12.49 1.84 -8.51
CA LYS A 199 -12.93 1.46 -7.18
C LYS A 199 -14.06 2.38 -6.72
N VAL A 200 -15.19 1.78 -6.41
CA VAL A 200 -16.36 2.42 -5.82
C VAL A 200 -16.37 2.10 -4.32
N PHE A 201 -16.59 3.09 -3.47
CA PHE A 201 -16.55 2.87 -2.01
C PHE A 201 -17.71 3.52 -1.24
N LEU A 202 -18.07 2.91 -0.12
CA LEU A 202 -19.07 3.36 0.84
C LEU A 202 -18.69 2.92 2.26
N HIS A 203 -18.90 3.77 3.25
CA HIS A 203 -18.98 3.42 4.66
C HIS A 203 -20.46 3.13 4.96
N PRO A 204 -20.86 1.87 5.24
CA PRO A 204 -22.27 1.52 5.33
C PRO A 204 -23.06 2.32 6.36
N TYR A 205 -22.42 2.69 7.48
CA TYR A 205 -23.06 3.52 8.51
C TYR A 205 -23.53 4.89 7.99
N LYS A 206 -22.96 5.41 6.90
CA LYS A 206 -23.38 6.69 6.29
C LYS A 206 -24.76 6.62 5.65
N LEU A 207 -25.37 5.44 5.54
CA LEU A 207 -26.76 5.25 5.12
C LEU A 207 -27.77 5.45 6.26
N ILE A 208 -27.32 5.46 7.51
CA ILE A 208 -28.19 5.50 8.69
C ILE A 208 -27.98 6.71 9.59
N TYR A 209 -26.84 7.41 9.52
CA TYR A 209 -26.64 8.67 10.25
C TYR A 209 -25.68 9.66 9.53
N PRO A 210 -25.75 10.97 9.84
CA PRO A 210 -24.95 11.99 9.17
C PRO A 210 -23.49 12.00 9.66
N HIS A 211 -22.56 11.61 8.78
CA HIS A 211 -21.13 11.69 9.07
C HIS A 211 -20.65 13.12 9.38
N ALA A 212 -21.21 14.12 8.71
CA ALA A 212 -20.81 15.53 8.84
C ALA A 212 -21.12 16.11 10.23
N GLU A 213 -22.07 15.52 10.97
CA GLU A 213 -22.50 16.01 12.28
C GLU A 213 -21.79 15.27 13.44
N ALA A 214 -21.52 13.96 13.30
CA ALA A 214 -20.59 13.20 14.17
C ALA A 214 -20.43 11.74 13.70
N SER A 215 -19.25 11.34 13.19
CA SER A 215 -18.95 9.91 12.99
C SER A 215 -18.79 9.20 14.34
N TRP A 216 -19.01 7.89 14.39
CA TRP A 216 -18.75 7.11 15.62
C TRP A 216 -17.29 7.27 16.08
N VAL A 217 -16.34 7.37 15.14
CA VAL A 217 -14.92 7.65 15.38
C VAL A 217 -14.72 8.98 16.10
N SER A 218 -15.25 10.09 15.56
CA SER A 218 -15.01 11.43 16.13
C SER A 218 -15.79 11.65 17.41
N ARG A 219 -17.02 11.14 17.50
CA ARG A 219 -17.88 11.27 18.68
C ARG A 219 -17.30 10.58 19.91
N ASN A 220 -16.58 9.49 19.70
CA ASN A 220 -15.99 8.70 20.77
C ASN A 220 -14.49 8.97 20.97
N ASP A 221 -13.90 9.90 20.21
CA ASP A 221 -12.49 10.30 20.34
C ASP A 221 -11.52 9.10 20.36
N ILE A 222 -11.80 8.10 19.51
CA ILE A 222 -11.19 6.76 19.64
C ILE A 222 -9.66 6.83 19.51
N TYR A 223 -9.12 7.71 18.68
CA TYR A 223 -7.66 7.82 18.50
C TYR A 223 -6.92 8.41 19.70
N ARG A 224 -7.65 8.96 20.68
CA ARG A 224 -7.08 9.48 21.93
C ARG A 224 -7.44 8.64 23.15
N LYS A 225 -8.61 8.00 23.15
CA LYS A 225 -9.23 7.42 24.36
C LYS A 225 -9.87 6.06 24.13
N TYR A 226 -9.44 5.31 23.10
CA TYR A 226 -10.00 3.98 22.85
C TYR A 226 -9.83 3.06 24.07
N ASP A 227 -10.95 2.51 24.54
CA ASP A 227 -11.04 1.38 25.45
C ASP A 227 -12.32 0.62 25.08
N VAL A 228 -12.19 -0.67 24.75
CA VAL A 228 -13.31 -1.55 24.37
C VAL A 228 -14.39 -1.63 25.46
N LYS A 229 -14.04 -1.37 26.72
CA LYS A 229 -14.97 -1.39 27.87
C LYS A 229 -15.75 -0.09 28.05
N ASN A 230 -15.43 0.96 27.28
CA ASN A 230 -16.13 2.23 27.39
C ASN A 230 -17.60 2.09 26.97
N LYS A 231 -18.44 2.93 27.59
CA LYS A 231 -19.80 3.14 27.12
C LYS A 231 -19.75 4.05 25.89
N TRP A 232 -19.94 3.46 24.71
CA TRP A 232 -19.89 4.17 23.43
C TRP A 232 -21.11 5.08 23.20
N LEU A 233 -20.85 6.23 22.59
CA LEU A 233 -21.84 7.20 22.15
C LEU A 233 -22.31 6.85 20.73
N VAL A 234 -23.54 6.35 20.62
CA VAL A 234 -24.17 5.98 19.34
C VAL A 234 -24.68 7.24 18.61
N PRO A 235 -24.25 7.51 17.36
CA PRO A 235 -24.73 8.61 16.50
C PRO A 235 -26.27 8.71 16.41
N PRO A 236 -26.85 9.92 16.32
CA PRO A 236 -28.29 10.06 16.08
C PRO A 236 -28.64 9.58 14.67
N LEU A 237 -29.63 8.71 14.58
CA LEU A 237 -30.05 8.14 13.30
C LEU A 237 -30.85 9.15 12.46
N PHE A 238 -30.78 8.97 11.15
CA PHE A 238 -31.71 9.62 10.23
C PHE A 238 -33.15 9.13 10.44
N PRO A 239 -34.15 9.95 10.07
CA PRO A 239 -35.54 9.48 9.97
C PRO A 239 -35.66 8.28 9.03
N ALA A 240 -36.54 7.33 9.34
CA ALA A 240 -36.73 6.11 8.54
C ALA A 240 -37.01 6.38 7.04
N LYS A 241 -37.70 7.48 6.72
CA LYS A 241 -37.94 7.90 5.32
C LYS A 241 -36.63 8.23 4.59
N THR A 242 -35.67 8.84 5.27
CA THR A 242 -34.36 9.18 4.72
C THR A 242 -33.54 7.92 4.50
N ILE A 243 -33.49 7.01 5.47
CA ILE A 243 -32.78 5.73 5.34
C ILE A 243 -33.31 4.93 4.15
N LYS A 244 -34.64 4.78 4.04
CA LYS A 244 -35.28 4.12 2.90
C LYS A 244 -34.94 4.76 1.56
N ARG A 245 -34.88 6.09 1.49
CA ARG A 245 -34.47 6.82 0.29
C ARG A 245 -33.00 6.52 -0.05
N LEU A 246 -32.09 6.57 0.91
CA LEU A 246 -30.66 6.32 0.69
C LEU A 246 -30.41 4.88 0.21
N HIS A 247 -31.13 3.90 0.77
CA HIS A 247 -31.08 2.52 0.30
C HIS A 247 -31.54 2.41 -1.15
N ARG A 248 -32.68 3.01 -1.49
CA ARG A 248 -33.20 3.02 -2.86
C ARG A 248 -32.22 3.69 -3.83
N GLU A 249 -31.69 4.86 -3.49
CA GLU A 249 -30.69 5.55 -4.33
C GLU A 249 -29.42 4.71 -4.52
N PHE A 250 -29.01 3.94 -3.52
CA PHE A 250 -27.86 3.04 -3.63
C PHE A 250 -28.15 1.86 -4.57
N GLU A 251 -29.34 1.25 -4.48
CA GLU A 251 -29.75 0.21 -5.45
C GLU A 251 -29.80 0.78 -6.87
N GLU A 252 -30.41 1.96 -7.05
CA GLU A 252 -30.55 2.62 -8.34
C GLU A 252 -29.19 2.96 -8.99
N ILE A 253 -28.17 3.37 -8.21
CA ILE A 253 -26.83 3.61 -8.78
C ILE A 253 -26.10 2.31 -9.13
N VAL A 254 -26.26 1.24 -8.33
CA VAL A 254 -25.65 -0.07 -8.65
C VAL A 254 -26.27 -0.65 -9.92
N ASP A 255 -27.59 -0.57 -10.07
CA ASP A 255 -28.31 -1.01 -11.26
C ASP A 255 -27.89 -0.19 -12.49
N TYR A 256 -27.83 1.13 -12.34
CA TYR A 256 -27.35 2.01 -13.40
C TYR A 256 -25.93 1.65 -13.89
N ILE A 257 -25.00 1.37 -12.97
CA ILE A 257 -23.64 0.95 -13.32
C ILE A 257 -23.66 -0.41 -14.04
N LEU A 258 -24.48 -1.36 -13.58
CA LEU A 258 -24.61 -2.69 -14.20
C LEU A 258 -25.15 -2.64 -15.64
N GLU A 259 -26.02 -1.68 -15.96
CA GLU A 259 -26.62 -1.53 -17.29
C GLU A 259 -25.60 -1.11 -18.37
N HIS A 260 -24.43 -0.60 -17.97
CA HIS A 260 -23.40 -0.15 -18.91
C HIS A 260 -22.68 -1.31 -19.59
N LYS A 261 -22.57 -1.23 -20.92
CA LYS A 261 -21.98 -2.29 -21.75
C LYS A 261 -20.54 -2.59 -21.33
N GLY A 262 -20.27 -3.85 -21.01
CA GLY A 262 -18.91 -4.30 -20.69
C GLY A 262 -18.41 -3.87 -19.32
N VAL A 263 -19.30 -3.37 -18.44
CA VAL A 263 -19.02 -3.26 -17.00
C VAL A 263 -19.05 -4.65 -16.37
N LYS A 264 -18.08 -4.92 -15.49
CA LYS A 264 -18.03 -6.13 -14.65
C LYS A 264 -17.60 -5.77 -13.24
N PHE A 265 -18.34 -6.27 -12.25
CA PHE A 265 -17.89 -6.21 -10.87
C PHE A 265 -16.94 -7.36 -10.58
N LEU A 266 -15.78 -7.05 -10.00
CA LEU A 266 -14.78 -8.00 -9.57
C LEU A 266 -14.40 -7.71 -8.12
N SER A 267 -14.03 -8.75 -7.39
CA SER A 267 -13.40 -8.58 -6.09
C SER A 267 -12.00 -7.97 -6.18
N THR A 268 -11.49 -7.46 -5.07
CA THR A 268 -10.16 -6.86 -4.99
C THR A 268 -9.08 -7.89 -5.34
N SER A 269 -9.22 -9.16 -4.91
CA SER A 269 -8.25 -10.21 -5.28
C SER A 269 -8.32 -10.55 -6.76
N GLU A 270 -9.52 -10.76 -7.31
CA GLU A 270 -9.69 -11.08 -8.74
C GLU A 270 -9.05 -10.03 -9.65
N LEU A 271 -9.09 -8.76 -9.23
CA LEU A 271 -8.45 -7.69 -9.97
C LEU A 271 -6.94 -7.60 -9.69
N SER A 272 -6.55 -7.60 -8.42
CA SER A 272 -5.15 -7.45 -8.03
C SER A 272 -4.27 -8.61 -8.48
N ASP A 273 -4.81 -9.82 -8.60
CA ASP A 273 -4.10 -11.00 -9.12
C ASP A 273 -3.71 -10.85 -10.60
N LYS A 274 -4.46 -10.07 -11.38
CA LYS A 274 -4.08 -9.73 -12.77
C LYS A 274 -2.84 -8.83 -12.82
N TYR A 275 -2.53 -8.11 -11.74
CA TYR A 275 -1.39 -7.19 -11.64
C TYR A 275 -0.26 -7.72 -10.75
N ARG A 276 -0.43 -8.92 -10.18
CA ARG A 276 0.51 -9.51 -9.24
C ARG A 276 1.72 -10.06 -10.01
N THR A 277 2.76 -9.23 -10.12
CA THR A 277 4.00 -9.59 -10.80
C THR A 277 4.55 -10.94 -10.31
N ARG A 278 4.72 -11.89 -11.24
CA ARG A 278 5.46 -13.13 -10.99
C ARG A 278 6.93 -12.83 -11.18
N TYR A 279 7.63 -12.60 -10.08
CA TYR A 279 9.05 -12.29 -10.13
C TYR A 279 9.87 -13.54 -10.48
N PRO A 280 10.89 -13.41 -11.35
CA PRO A 280 11.77 -14.53 -11.63
C PRO A 280 12.64 -14.82 -10.40
N SER A 281 13.09 -16.07 -10.24
CA SER A 281 14.11 -16.40 -9.24
C SER A 281 15.47 -15.83 -9.61
N PHE A 282 15.75 -15.76 -10.91
CA PHE A 282 17.02 -15.29 -11.47
C PHE A 282 16.82 -14.27 -12.58
N VAL A 283 17.70 -13.29 -12.65
CA VAL A 283 17.80 -12.29 -13.73
C VAL A 283 19.11 -12.54 -14.47
N THR A 284 19.08 -12.52 -15.80
CA THR A 284 20.29 -12.72 -16.60
C THR A 284 21.25 -11.54 -16.43
N LEU A 285 22.56 -11.80 -16.55
CA LEU A 285 23.57 -10.73 -16.55
C LEU A 285 23.28 -9.68 -17.62
N LYS A 286 22.85 -10.10 -18.81
CA LYS A 286 22.46 -9.19 -19.89
C LYS A 286 21.38 -8.21 -19.44
N SER A 287 20.30 -8.71 -18.85
CA SER A 287 19.21 -7.87 -18.35
C SER A 287 19.68 -6.93 -17.24
N LEU A 288 20.53 -7.40 -16.31
CA LEU A 288 21.09 -6.54 -15.26
C LEU A 288 21.97 -5.43 -15.84
N LEU A 289 22.79 -5.71 -16.85
CA LEU A 289 23.64 -4.72 -17.50
C LEU A 289 22.81 -3.66 -18.26
N GLU A 290 21.77 -4.08 -18.98
CA GLU A 290 20.81 -3.16 -19.63
C GLU A 290 20.13 -2.25 -18.60
N ILE A 291 19.73 -2.81 -17.44
CA ILE A 291 19.16 -2.04 -16.34
C ILE A 291 20.20 -1.06 -15.78
N ALA A 292 21.41 -1.54 -15.49
CA ALA A 292 22.48 -0.74 -14.90
C ALA A 292 22.88 0.44 -15.78
N GLU A 293 22.97 0.25 -17.10
CA GLU A 293 23.27 1.34 -18.05
C GLU A 293 22.21 2.44 -18.00
N LYS A 294 20.92 2.08 -17.97
CA LYS A 294 19.83 3.06 -17.81
C LYS A 294 19.87 3.72 -16.43
N SER A 295 20.17 2.96 -15.39
CA SER A 295 20.27 3.44 -14.00
C SER A 295 21.45 4.40 -13.77
N ILE A 296 22.46 4.43 -14.64
CA ILE A 296 23.52 5.46 -14.59
C ILE A 296 22.98 6.84 -14.95
N ALA A 297 22.04 6.94 -15.89
CA ALA A 297 21.41 8.21 -16.26
C ALA A 297 20.45 8.70 -15.17
N GLU A 298 19.53 7.85 -14.72
CA GLU A 298 18.48 8.23 -13.77
C GLU A 298 18.30 7.17 -12.67
N THR A 299 18.15 7.60 -11.41
CA THR A 299 17.77 6.70 -10.32
C THR A 299 16.25 6.57 -10.33
N THR A 300 15.72 5.54 -10.99
CA THR A 300 14.28 5.28 -11.07
C THR A 300 14.02 3.79 -11.28
N PHE A 301 12.75 3.39 -11.29
CA PHE A 301 12.37 2.03 -11.65
C PHE A 301 12.63 1.77 -13.14
N ILE A 302 13.08 0.57 -13.50
CA ILE A 302 13.43 0.23 -14.88
C ILE A 302 12.62 -0.97 -15.36
N LYS A 303 12.02 -0.86 -16.55
CA LYS A 303 11.36 -2.01 -17.22
C LYS A 303 12.39 -2.83 -17.99
N SER A 304 12.46 -4.13 -17.71
CA SER A 304 13.26 -5.11 -18.47
C SER A 304 12.65 -6.51 -18.34
N GLY A 305 12.77 -7.34 -19.36
CA GLY A 305 12.23 -8.72 -19.33
C GLY A 305 10.73 -8.79 -19.04
N GLY A 306 9.99 -7.77 -19.48
CA GLY A 306 8.54 -7.70 -19.27
C GLY A 306 8.11 -7.14 -17.93
N ILE A 307 8.96 -6.96 -16.91
CA ILE A 307 8.57 -6.47 -15.57
C ILE A 307 9.33 -5.19 -15.18
N TYR A 308 8.88 -4.52 -14.12
CA TYR A 308 9.58 -3.38 -13.51
C TYR A 308 10.47 -3.83 -12.34
N TYR A 309 11.65 -3.21 -12.25
CA TYR A 309 12.58 -3.35 -11.13
C TYR A 309 12.68 -2.02 -10.38
N SER A 310 12.52 -2.03 -9.06
CA SER A 310 12.68 -0.84 -8.21
C SER A 310 14.16 -0.54 -8.00
N PRO A 311 14.53 0.72 -7.67
CA PRO A 311 15.91 1.06 -7.33
C PRO A 311 16.53 0.17 -6.22
N ALA A 312 15.75 -0.23 -5.22
CA ALA A 312 16.22 -1.14 -4.17
C ALA A 312 16.57 -2.53 -4.72
N GLU A 313 15.73 -3.10 -5.59
CA GLU A 313 15.98 -4.39 -6.23
C GLU A 313 17.21 -4.34 -7.14
N ILE A 314 17.37 -3.25 -7.90
CA ILE A 314 18.51 -3.03 -8.79
C ILE A 314 19.82 -2.98 -8.00
N LEU A 315 19.83 -2.26 -6.87
CA LEU A 315 20.99 -2.25 -5.97
C LEU A 315 21.33 -3.65 -5.48
N ALA A 316 20.34 -4.41 -4.99
CA ALA A 316 20.56 -5.75 -4.49
C ALA A 316 21.15 -6.68 -5.55
N MET A 317 20.67 -6.60 -6.79
CA MET A 317 21.21 -7.38 -7.91
C MET A 317 22.66 -6.99 -8.23
N ALA A 318 22.99 -5.69 -8.24
CA ALA A 318 24.36 -5.25 -8.49
C ALA A 318 25.33 -5.63 -7.35
N VAL A 319 24.92 -5.51 -6.09
CA VAL A 319 25.71 -5.96 -4.94
C VAL A 319 26.03 -7.46 -5.05
N TYR A 320 25.04 -8.28 -5.41
CA TYR A 320 25.24 -9.72 -5.64
C TYR A 320 26.26 -9.97 -6.77
N ALA A 321 26.07 -9.34 -7.93
CA ALA A 321 26.95 -9.53 -9.08
C ALA A 321 28.39 -9.10 -8.79
N LEU A 322 28.58 -7.98 -8.08
CA LEU A 322 29.92 -7.48 -7.72
C LEU A 322 30.59 -8.31 -6.62
N LYS A 323 29.82 -8.86 -5.67
CA LYS A 323 30.32 -9.86 -4.70
C LYS A 323 30.84 -11.09 -5.43
N GLU A 324 30.06 -11.65 -6.36
CA GLU A 324 30.46 -12.84 -7.11
C GLU A 324 31.66 -12.55 -8.03
N PHE A 325 31.73 -11.35 -8.62
CA PHE A 325 32.93 -10.92 -9.33
C PHE A 325 34.15 -10.85 -8.41
N GLU A 326 34.02 -10.34 -7.18
CA GLU A 326 35.18 -10.27 -6.30
C GLU A 326 35.71 -11.65 -5.93
N LYS A 327 34.81 -12.59 -5.67
CA LYS A 327 35.16 -13.97 -5.32
C LYS A 327 35.74 -14.75 -6.50
N ASN A 328 35.11 -14.66 -7.67
CA ASN A 328 35.38 -15.56 -8.80
C ASN A 328 36.13 -14.87 -9.96
N LYS A 329 36.34 -13.55 -9.89
CA LYS A 329 36.93 -12.70 -10.94
C LYS A 329 36.19 -12.76 -12.29
N LYS A 330 34.95 -13.25 -12.27
CA LYS A 330 34.00 -13.31 -13.40
C LYS A 330 32.62 -12.88 -12.89
N LEU A 331 31.89 -12.08 -13.67
CA LEU A 331 30.50 -11.75 -13.37
C LEU A 331 29.62 -13.00 -13.53
N PRO A 332 28.65 -13.24 -12.63
CA PRO A 332 27.77 -14.40 -12.74
C PRO A 332 26.82 -14.23 -13.93
N GLU A 333 26.47 -15.33 -14.59
CA GLU A 333 25.52 -15.32 -15.72
C GLU A 333 24.06 -15.17 -15.24
N GLU A 334 23.79 -15.66 -14.03
CA GLU A 334 22.49 -15.58 -13.34
C GLU A 334 22.61 -14.84 -12.01
N ILE A 335 21.71 -13.89 -11.79
CA ILE A 335 21.67 -13.03 -10.61
C ILE A 335 20.42 -13.33 -9.82
N ILE A 336 20.57 -13.61 -8.52
CA ILE A 336 19.44 -13.84 -7.63
C ILE A 336 18.60 -12.57 -7.55
N TYR A 337 17.32 -12.68 -7.89
CA TYR A 337 16.35 -11.61 -7.69
C TYR A 337 15.91 -11.57 -6.22
N ARG A 338 15.85 -10.37 -5.65
CA ARG A 338 15.37 -10.14 -4.28
C ARG A 338 14.44 -8.95 -4.24
N ASN A 339 13.19 -9.16 -3.81
CA ASN A 339 12.21 -8.10 -3.56
C ASN A 339 12.44 -7.50 -2.17
N ILE A 340 13.36 -6.53 -2.11
CA ILE A 340 13.78 -5.88 -0.86
C ILE A 340 13.15 -4.49 -0.69
N LEU A 341 13.07 -4.05 0.56
CA LEU A 341 12.62 -2.70 0.91
C LEU A 341 13.67 -1.64 0.59
N GLY A 342 13.23 -0.37 0.58
CA GLY A 342 14.12 0.78 0.67
C GLY A 342 14.83 0.87 2.02
N PRO A 343 15.74 1.84 2.21
CA PRO A 343 16.31 2.13 3.52
C PRO A 343 15.22 2.47 4.54
N VAL A 344 15.50 2.25 5.82
CA VAL A 344 14.56 2.54 6.93
C VAL A 344 15.05 3.63 7.86
N GLU A 345 16.24 4.14 7.60
CA GLU A 345 16.87 5.25 8.30
C GLU A 345 17.40 6.25 7.26
N SER A 346 17.40 7.52 7.62
CA SER A 346 18.06 8.56 6.84
C SER A 346 19.57 8.34 6.84
N ALA A 347 20.21 8.56 5.69
CA ALA A 347 21.65 8.54 5.59
C ALA A 347 22.27 9.64 6.48
N PRO A 348 23.45 9.39 7.09
CA PRO A 348 24.22 10.46 7.70
C PRO A 348 24.61 11.51 6.64
N PRO A 349 24.91 12.76 7.05
CA PRO A 349 25.33 13.80 6.12
C PRO A 349 26.49 13.33 5.24
N PHE A 350 26.31 13.44 3.92
CA PHE A 350 27.34 13.05 2.97
C PHE A 350 28.61 13.87 3.18
N ARG A 351 29.73 13.19 3.41
CA ARG A 351 31.05 13.81 3.32
C ARG A 351 31.54 13.61 1.89
N LYS A 352 31.83 14.70 1.18
CA LYS A 352 32.33 14.64 -0.20
C LYS A 352 33.53 13.71 -0.26
N THR A 353 33.41 12.62 -1.00
CA THR A 353 34.52 11.69 -1.22
C THR A 353 35.07 11.87 -2.62
N GLY A 354 36.36 11.60 -2.77
CA GLY A 354 37.06 11.74 -4.03
C GLY A 354 36.95 10.47 -4.89
N LYS A 355 38.09 10.07 -5.44
CA LYS A 355 38.23 8.80 -6.15
C LYS A 355 38.27 7.63 -5.17
N ILE A 356 37.34 6.70 -5.29
CA ILE A 356 37.29 5.47 -4.49
C ILE A 356 37.95 4.33 -5.26
N LYS A 357 38.85 3.58 -4.61
CA LYS A 357 39.51 2.41 -5.21
C LYS A 357 38.50 1.29 -5.51
N THR A 358 38.56 0.74 -6.71
CA THR A 358 37.71 -0.39 -7.15
C THR A 358 37.86 -1.60 -6.23
N GLU A 359 39.08 -1.88 -5.76
CA GLU A 359 39.35 -2.95 -4.81
C GLU A 359 38.58 -2.78 -3.48
N ASN A 360 38.50 -1.56 -2.94
CA ASN A 360 37.78 -1.30 -1.71
C ASN A 360 36.26 -1.48 -1.89
N ILE A 361 35.73 -1.07 -3.05
CA ILE A 361 34.32 -1.27 -3.41
C ILE A 361 34.02 -2.77 -3.41
N LEU A 362 34.79 -3.54 -4.18
CA LEU A 362 34.60 -4.99 -4.34
C LEU A 362 34.69 -5.76 -3.02
N LYS A 363 35.70 -5.47 -2.19
CA LYS A 363 35.87 -6.10 -0.87
C LYS A 363 34.70 -5.88 0.09
N THR A 364 33.94 -4.81 -0.09
CA THR A 364 32.81 -4.46 0.79
C THR A 364 31.52 -5.21 0.41
N MET A 365 31.41 -5.71 -0.83
CA MET A 365 30.16 -6.25 -1.37
C MET A 365 29.62 -7.46 -0.60
N ASP A 366 30.49 -8.33 -0.09
CA ASP A 366 30.06 -9.50 0.69
C ASP A 366 29.34 -9.09 1.98
N ASN A 367 29.87 -8.10 2.70
CA ASN A 367 29.25 -7.58 3.92
C ASN A 367 27.89 -6.92 3.63
N ILE A 368 27.81 -6.09 2.57
CA ILE A 368 26.55 -5.46 2.17
C ILE A 368 25.53 -6.53 1.76
N ASN A 369 25.97 -7.53 0.99
CA ASN A 369 25.10 -8.62 0.56
C ASN A 369 24.50 -9.36 1.77
N ARG A 370 25.32 -9.71 2.77
CA ARG A 370 24.85 -10.35 4.01
C ARG A 370 23.84 -9.49 4.77
N LYS A 371 24.08 -8.18 4.87
CA LYS A 371 23.14 -7.24 5.50
C LYS A 371 21.80 -7.17 4.75
N ILE A 372 21.83 -7.15 3.41
CA ILE A 372 20.63 -7.20 2.57
C ILE A 372 19.89 -8.52 2.78
N ASP A 373 20.61 -9.66 2.80
CA ASP A 373 19.99 -10.97 3.00
C ASP A 373 19.34 -11.10 4.39
N PHE A 374 19.98 -10.55 5.43
CA PHE A 374 19.44 -10.61 6.78
C PHE A 374 18.26 -9.66 6.99
N HIS A 375 18.36 -8.39 6.58
CA HIS A 375 17.34 -7.39 6.86
C HIS A 375 16.29 -7.24 5.75
N GLN A 376 16.49 -7.83 4.57
CA GLN A 376 15.62 -7.73 3.39
C GLN A 376 15.32 -6.27 2.98
N ARG A 377 16.30 -5.39 3.15
CA ARG A 377 16.21 -3.95 2.86
C ARG A 377 17.54 -3.37 2.40
N MET A 378 17.47 -2.27 1.66
CA MET A 378 18.62 -1.47 1.28
C MET A 378 19.28 -0.85 2.52
N PRO A 379 20.62 -0.83 2.64
CA PRO A 379 21.28 -0.11 3.72
C PRO A 379 21.06 1.40 3.61
N SER A 380 20.95 2.09 4.76
CA SER A 380 20.80 3.56 4.83
C SER A 380 22.06 4.31 4.40
N HIS A 381 23.21 3.64 4.36
CA HIS A 381 24.48 4.12 3.83
C HIS A 381 25.43 2.95 3.58
N ILE A 382 26.45 3.17 2.75
CA ILE A 382 27.48 2.18 2.45
C ILE A 382 28.85 2.74 2.79
N GLU A 383 29.57 2.04 3.68
CA GLU A 383 30.94 2.39 4.07
C GLU A 383 31.95 1.67 3.18
N ILE A 384 32.82 2.41 2.51
CA ILE A 384 33.86 1.88 1.62
C ILE A 384 35.22 2.44 2.06
N GLY A 385 35.98 1.64 2.81
CA GLY A 385 37.24 2.13 3.38
C GLY A 385 37.00 3.23 4.42
N LYS A 386 37.36 4.48 4.09
CA LYS A 386 37.14 5.66 4.96
C LYS A 386 35.93 6.50 4.53
N ASP A 387 35.30 6.11 3.43
CA ASP A 387 34.25 6.86 2.76
C ASP A 387 32.88 6.33 3.17
N THR A 388 31.94 7.22 3.49
CA THR A 388 30.54 6.86 3.76
C THR A 388 29.65 7.46 2.68
N LEU A 389 29.03 6.60 1.89
CA LEU A 389 28.18 6.98 0.77
C LEU A 389 26.70 6.87 1.15
N PRO A 390 25.87 7.87 0.83
CA PRO A 390 24.44 7.75 0.99
C PRO A 390 23.85 6.88 -0.14
N PRO A 391 22.59 6.42 -0.01
CA PRO A 391 21.92 5.50 -0.93
C PRO A 391 22.08 5.84 -2.41
N GLY A 392 21.80 7.08 -2.81
CA GLY A 392 21.88 7.50 -4.20
C GLY A 392 23.31 7.48 -4.75
N GLY A 393 24.27 7.89 -3.93
CA GLY A 393 25.68 7.90 -4.31
C GLY A 393 26.26 6.49 -4.46
N ALA A 394 25.94 5.60 -3.52
CA ALA A 394 26.33 4.20 -3.61
C ALA A 394 25.67 3.52 -4.82
N PHE A 395 24.37 3.74 -5.05
CA PHE A 395 23.65 3.18 -6.19
C PHE A 395 24.34 3.51 -7.52
N LYS A 396 24.59 4.80 -7.79
CA LYS A 396 25.26 5.24 -9.04
C LYS A 396 26.67 4.70 -9.16
N LEU A 397 27.43 4.66 -8.08
CA LEU A 397 28.78 4.10 -8.06
C LEU A 397 28.77 2.62 -8.46
N LEU A 398 27.89 1.81 -7.85
CA LEU A 398 27.83 0.37 -8.12
C LEU A 398 27.39 0.08 -9.57
N MET A 399 26.44 0.85 -10.14
CA MET A 399 26.06 0.70 -11.55
C MET A 399 27.24 0.99 -12.48
N LYS A 400 27.99 2.08 -12.23
CA LYS A 400 29.18 2.44 -13.03
C LYS A 400 30.26 1.37 -12.95
N VAL A 401 30.54 0.83 -11.76
CA VAL A 401 31.52 -0.25 -11.57
C VAL A 401 31.09 -1.49 -12.34
N LEU A 402 29.82 -1.91 -12.21
CA LEU A 402 29.28 -3.08 -12.89
C LEU A 402 29.39 -2.98 -14.41
N VAL A 403 28.97 -1.86 -14.99
CA VAL A 403 29.08 -1.62 -16.44
C VAL A 403 30.54 -1.56 -16.87
N SER A 404 31.43 -0.91 -16.11
CA SER A 404 32.86 -0.85 -16.44
C SER A 404 33.50 -2.24 -16.49
N LEU A 405 33.24 -3.06 -15.46
CA LEU A 405 33.76 -4.42 -15.40
C LEU A 405 33.25 -5.29 -16.55
N SER A 406 31.99 -5.14 -16.95
CA SER A 406 31.41 -5.88 -18.07
C SER A 406 32.08 -5.59 -19.41
N LYS A 407 32.66 -4.39 -19.58
CA LYS A 407 33.39 -3.95 -20.77
C LYS A 407 34.89 -4.30 -20.72
N GLY A 408 35.33 -5.05 -19.72
CA GLY A 408 36.75 -5.35 -19.47
C GLY A 408 37.56 -4.17 -18.93
N ASN A 409 36.91 -3.03 -18.65
CA ASN A 409 37.56 -1.83 -18.13
C ASN A 409 37.77 -1.95 -16.61
N LYS A 410 38.99 -2.30 -16.20
CA LYS A 410 39.42 -2.34 -14.80
C LYS A 410 39.96 -0.98 -14.37
N LEU A 411 39.08 0.03 -14.34
CA LEU A 411 39.47 1.33 -13.80
C LEU A 411 39.95 1.15 -12.35
N PRO A 412 41.12 1.69 -11.97
CA PRO A 412 41.63 1.54 -10.61
C PRO A 412 40.81 2.37 -9.59
N TYR A 413 40.09 3.39 -10.08
CA TYR A 413 39.29 4.29 -9.27
C TYR A 413 37.99 4.65 -9.97
N HIS A 414 36.96 4.92 -9.17
CA HIS A 414 35.70 5.49 -9.61
C HIS A 414 35.40 6.78 -8.83
N GLU A 415 34.81 7.75 -9.49
CA GLU A 415 34.39 9.00 -8.84
C GLU A 415 33.08 8.80 -8.08
N ALA A 416 33.13 9.10 -6.78
CA ALA A 416 31.94 9.30 -5.97
C ALA A 416 31.51 10.78 -6.09
N GLY A 417 30.47 11.05 -6.87
CA GLY A 417 29.90 12.38 -7.03
C GLY A 417 28.86 12.73 -5.96
N SER A 418 28.46 14.01 -5.95
CA SER A 418 27.19 14.43 -5.33
C SER A 418 26.06 13.99 -6.24
N PHE A 419 25.47 12.83 -5.96
CA PHE A 419 24.32 12.33 -6.69
C PHE A 419 23.02 12.71 -5.96
N GLN A 420 21.91 12.78 -6.69
CA GLN A 420 20.60 12.85 -6.06
C GLN A 420 20.42 11.61 -5.19
N ASP A 421 20.08 11.83 -3.91
CA ASP A 421 20.10 10.77 -2.91
C ASP A 421 18.84 9.89 -2.92
N PHE A 422 17.80 10.32 -3.63
CA PHE A 422 16.54 9.59 -3.73
C PHE A 422 16.16 9.32 -5.18
N PRO A 423 15.34 8.29 -5.46
CA PRO A 423 14.79 8.06 -6.78
C PRO A 423 13.94 9.23 -7.26
N SER A 424 13.81 9.41 -8.57
CA SER A 424 13.03 10.52 -9.16
C SER A 424 11.57 10.55 -8.71
N VAL A 425 10.94 9.38 -8.52
CA VAL A 425 9.56 9.29 -7.98
C VAL A 425 9.42 9.94 -6.60
N SER A 426 10.50 10.10 -5.83
CA SER A 426 10.44 10.78 -4.53
C SER A 426 10.11 12.26 -4.63
N GLU A 427 10.17 12.86 -5.83
CA GLU A 427 9.74 14.24 -6.09
C GLU A 427 8.22 14.39 -6.23
N GLU A 428 7.49 13.28 -6.35
CA GLU A 428 6.03 13.30 -6.32
C GLU A 428 5.50 13.88 -5.00
N LYS A 429 4.40 14.63 -5.08
CA LYS A 429 3.79 15.34 -3.94
C LYS A 429 3.60 14.44 -2.70
N TYR A 430 3.24 13.18 -2.93
CA TYR A 430 3.08 12.17 -1.87
C TYR A 430 4.35 12.04 -1.01
N PHE A 431 5.51 11.87 -1.64
CA PHE A 431 6.80 11.65 -0.97
C PHE A 431 7.47 12.95 -0.49
N GLN A 432 7.09 14.10 -1.04
CA GLN A 432 7.59 15.41 -0.59
C GLN A 432 6.84 15.98 0.61
N THR A 433 5.69 15.41 0.96
CA THR A 433 4.91 15.80 2.15
C THR A 433 5.79 15.70 3.40
N LYS A 434 5.81 16.75 4.24
CA LYS A 434 6.69 16.82 5.44
C LYS A 434 5.98 16.48 6.74
N THR A 435 4.68 16.68 6.79
CA THR A 435 3.81 16.42 7.94
C THR A 435 2.45 15.96 7.43
N PHE A 436 1.72 15.23 8.25
CA PHE A 436 0.29 15.07 8.06
C PHE A 436 -0.35 14.87 9.42
N THR A 437 -1.50 15.48 9.64
CA THR A 437 -2.25 15.35 10.87
C THR A 437 -3.73 15.63 10.60
N ARG A 438 -4.59 15.30 11.55
CA ARG A 438 -6.02 15.60 11.52
C ARG A 438 -6.48 16.07 12.89
N PRO A 439 -7.54 16.88 12.99
CA PRO A 439 -8.08 17.35 14.26
C PRO A 439 -8.55 16.26 15.23
N ILE A 440 -8.69 15.02 14.77
CA ILE A 440 -9.11 13.87 15.59
C ILE A 440 -7.92 13.04 16.14
N TYR A 441 -6.69 13.35 15.72
CA TYR A 441 -5.48 12.64 16.20
C TYR A 441 -4.96 13.23 17.51
N PRO A 442 -4.11 12.50 18.27
CA PRO A 442 -3.47 13.03 19.49
C PRO A 442 -2.80 14.39 19.25
N GLU A 443 -2.90 15.30 20.23
CA GLU A 443 -2.52 16.72 20.07
C GLU A 443 -1.06 16.92 19.63
N ASN A 444 -0.16 16.06 20.10
CA ASN A 444 1.28 16.12 19.80
C ASN A 444 1.69 15.35 18.54
N PHE A 445 0.73 14.81 17.77
CA PHE A 445 1.02 14.03 16.57
C PHE A 445 1.34 14.92 15.37
N THR A 446 2.50 14.70 14.74
CA THR A 446 2.98 15.51 13.60
C THR A 446 3.07 14.76 12.27
N GLY A 447 3.20 13.43 12.32
CA GLY A 447 3.38 12.56 11.15
C GLY A 447 4.71 12.74 10.42
N LYS A 448 5.69 13.42 11.03
CA LYS A 448 6.98 13.75 10.39
C LYS A 448 7.80 12.50 10.09
N ASN A 449 7.90 11.58 11.04
CA ASN A 449 8.73 10.39 10.89
C ASN A 449 8.09 9.41 9.91
N ILE A 450 6.77 9.41 9.80
CA ILE A 450 6.04 8.66 8.78
C ILE A 450 6.27 9.26 7.39
N CYS A 451 6.28 10.59 7.24
CA CYS A 451 6.68 11.26 6.00
C CYS A 451 8.12 10.93 5.57
N VAL A 452 9.05 10.93 6.53
CA VAL A 452 10.45 10.48 6.29
C VAL A 452 10.46 9.02 5.82
N SER A 453 9.75 8.13 6.52
CA SER A 453 9.64 6.71 6.16
C SER A 453 9.06 6.51 4.75
N ASN A 454 8.05 7.31 4.38
CA ASN A 454 7.48 7.29 3.04
C ASN A 454 8.53 7.60 1.96
N LYS A 455 9.29 8.68 2.17
CA LYS A 455 10.35 9.10 1.24
C LYS A 455 11.47 8.06 1.17
N LEU A 456 11.86 7.47 2.29
CA LEU A 456 12.84 6.38 2.33
C LEU A 456 12.36 5.15 1.55
N GLN A 457 11.07 4.81 1.64
CA GLN A 457 10.51 3.67 0.91
C GLN A 457 10.19 3.95 -0.56
N SER A 458 10.40 5.17 -1.07
CA SER A 458 10.38 5.45 -2.53
C SER A 458 11.38 4.58 -3.31
N TRP A 459 12.44 4.10 -2.66
CA TRP A 459 13.39 3.12 -3.20
C TRP A 459 12.75 1.76 -3.54
N SER A 460 11.67 1.38 -2.87
CA SER A 460 10.91 0.14 -3.13
C SER A 460 9.76 0.32 -4.12
N TYR A 461 9.48 1.57 -4.52
CA TYR A 461 8.36 1.91 -5.37
C TYR A 461 8.61 1.49 -6.82
N LYS A 462 7.60 0.89 -7.47
CA LYS A 462 7.56 0.66 -8.92
C LYS A 462 6.14 0.44 -9.43
N PRO A 463 5.82 0.76 -10.70
CA PRO A 463 4.54 0.42 -11.29
C PRO A 463 4.34 -1.10 -11.40
N SER A 464 3.09 -1.55 -11.32
CA SER A 464 2.71 -2.93 -11.63
C SER A 464 2.06 -3.01 -13.01
N ILE A 465 2.17 -4.17 -13.65
CA ILE A 465 1.63 -4.41 -14.99
C ILE A 465 0.63 -5.54 -14.96
N LYS A 466 -0.32 -5.47 -15.89
CA LYS A 466 -1.24 -6.55 -16.15
C LYS A 466 -0.49 -7.72 -16.81
N ILE A 467 -0.68 -8.93 -16.28
CA ILE A 467 -0.10 -10.19 -16.80
C ILE A 467 -1.02 -10.81 -17.85
#